data_AF-A0A965BCE2-F1
#
_entry.id   AF-A0A965BCE2-F1
#
_cell.length_a   1.000
_cell.length_b   1.000
_cell.length_c   1.000
_cell.angle_alpha   90.00
_cell.angle_beta   90.00
_cell.angle_gamma   90.00
#
_symmetry.space_group_name_H-M   'P 1'
#
loop_
_entity.id
_entity.type
_entity.pdbx_description
1 polymer ?
#
loop_
_entity_poly.entity_id
_entity_poly.type
_entity_poly.pdbx_seq_one_letter_code
_entity_poly.pdbx_strand_id
1 'polypeptide(L)'
;MAPGTSAWVRAAALALAVTVMPLAPTGTPTAHAADCPDVEFVFARGTNEPPGLGRVGEALSSLLAGQLGGRKLGLYAVNYPATYDFRAAADGASDATNHIAVT
;
A
#
# COMPACT_ATOMS: atom_id res chain seq x y z
N MET A 1 6.19 -60.19 66.78
CA MET A 1 7.29 -59.21 66.91
C MET A 1 6.72 -57.86 66.49
N ALA A 2 6.64 -56.91 67.41
CA ALA A 2 6.03 -55.58 67.24
C ALA A 2 6.93 -54.62 66.39
N PRO A 3 6.67 -53.30 66.35
CA PRO A 3 5.58 -52.58 65.67
C PRO A 3 6.15 -51.38 64.85
N GLY A 4 5.28 -50.53 64.28
CA GLY A 4 5.66 -49.16 63.91
C GLY A 4 4.51 -48.46 63.20
N THR A 5 3.64 -47.69 63.89
CA THR A 5 3.74 -46.22 64.07
C THR A 5 4.00 -45.51 62.74
N SER A 6 3.25 -44.51 62.30
CA SER A 6 2.35 -43.58 62.97
C SER A 6 1.91 -42.55 61.93
N ALA A 7 0.91 -41.76 62.31
CA ALA A 7 0.78 -40.35 61.95
C ALA A 7 0.23 -40.03 60.56
N TRP A 8 -1.11 -39.95 60.56
CA TRP A 8 -1.89 -38.89 59.94
C TRP A 8 -1.12 -37.58 59.75
N VAL A 9 -0.98 -37.14 58.50
CA VAL A 9 -0.98 -35.72 58.17
C VAL A 9 -1.87 -35.55 56.94
N ARG A 10 -3.06 -35.01 57.16
CA ARG A 10 -3.93 -34.52 56.09
C ARG A 10 -3.24 -33.30 55.47
N ALA A 11 -2.65 -33.48 54.29
CA ALA A 11 -2.14 -32.37 53.51
C ALA A 11 -3.31 -31.56 52.95
N ALA A 12 -3.44 -30.32 53.41
CA ALA A 12 -4.38 -29.35 52.87
C ALA A 12 -3.94 -28.97 51.44
N ALA A 13 -4.81 -29.21 50.46
CA ALA A 13 -4.58 -28.79 49.09
C ALA A 13 -4.78 -27.27 48.99
N LEU A 14 -3.69 -26.51 48.82
CA LEU A 14 -3.76 -25.12 48.39
C LEU A 14 -4.16 -25.11 46.91
N ALA A 15 -5.41 -24.74 46.62
CA ALA A 15 -5.85 -24.44 45.27
C ALA A 15 -5.25 -23.08 44.84
N LEU A 16 -4.28 -23.11 43.94
CA LEU A 16 -3.71 -21.90 43.33
C LEU A 16 -4.67 -21.43 42.22
N ALA A 17 -5.50 -20.43 42.50
CA ALA A 17 -6.35 -19.80 41.50
C ALA A 17 -5.50 -18.86 40.63
N VAL A 18 -5.18 -19.29 39.39
CA VAL A 18 -4.54 -18.43 38.38
C VAL A 18 -5.63 -17.55 37.76
N THR A 19 -5.66 -16.27 38.13
CA THR A 19 -6.50 -15.28 37.47
C THR A 19 -5.81 -14.81 36.18
N VAL A 20 -6.32 -15.24 35.03
CA VAL A 20 -5.88 -14.73 33.72
C VAL A 20 -6.50 -13.35 33.54
N MET A 21 -5.70 -12.30 33.68
CA MET A 21 -6.13 -10.92 33.41
C MET A 21 -6.12 -10.72 31.88
N PRO A 22 -7.26 -10.40 31.24
CA PRO A 22 -7.25 -10.14 29.81
C PRO A 22 -6.50 -8.83 29.57
N LEU A 23 -5.35 -8.89 28.88
CA LEU A 23 -4.76 -7.70 28.28
C LEU A 23 -5.72 -7.23 27.18
N ALA A 24 -6.54 -6.23 27.48
CA ALA A 24 -7.33 -5.55 26.46
C ALA A 24 -6.35 -4.87 25.48
N PRO A 25 -6.49 -5.06 24.16
CA PRO A 25 -5.66 -4.35 23.20
C PRO A 25 -5.91 -2.84 23.36
N THR A 26 -4.89 -2.11 23.81
CA THR A 26 -4.92 -0.65 23.92
C THR A 26 -4.74 -0.04 22.54
N GLY A 27 -5.83 0.08 21.80
CA GLY A 27 -5.87 0.80 20.54
C GLY A 27 -6.57 0.01 19.44
N THR A 28 -7.58 0.63 18.84
CA THR A 28 -8.10 0.20 17.54
C THR A 28 -7.07 0.54 16.48
N PRO A 29 -6.69 -0.37 15.57
CA PRO A 29 -5.87 -0.02 14.43
C PRO A 29 -6.58 1.08 13.63
N THR A 30 -5.94 2.23 13.49
CA THR A 30 -6.42 3.30 12.62
C THR A 30 -6.04 2.95 11.19
N ALA A 31 -7.04 2.71 10.34
CA ALA A 31 -6.82 2.56 8.91
C ALA A 31 -6.45 3.93 8.32
N HIS A 32 -5.24 4.08 7.82
CA HIS A 32 -4.90 5.16 6.91
C HIS A 32 -5.19 4.68 5.49
N ALA A 33 -6.04 5.42 4.77
CA ALA A 33 -6.13 5.26 3.33
C ALA A 33 -4.77 5.64 2.72
N ALA A 34 -4.33 4.88 1.72
CA ALA A 34 -3.23 5.32 0.89
C ALA A 34 -3.62 6.64 0.21
N ASP A 35 -2.68 7.57 0.06
CA ASP A 35 -2.88 8.85 -0.62
C ASP A 35 -2.91 8.62 -2.15
N CYS A 36 -3.90 7.87 -2.62
CA CYS A 36 -4.11 7.58 -4.03
C CYS A 36 -4.83 8.76 -4.70
N PRO A 37 -4.53 9.05 -5.98
CA PRO A 37 -5.36 9.95 -6.76
C PRO A 37 -6.74 9.33 -7.01
N ASP A 38 -7.75 10.18 -7.19
CA ASP A 38 -9.09 9.74 -7.61
C ASP A 38 -9.13 9.36 -9.10
N VAL A 39 -8.23 9.97 -9.89
CA VAL A 39 -8.07 9.73 -11.33
C VAL A 39 -6.59 9.76 -11.68
N GLU A 40 -6.11 8.77 -12.42
CA GLU A 40 -4.75 8.69 -12.95
C GLU A 40 -4.73 9.10 -14.43
N PHE A 41 -3.81 9.98 -14.83
CA PHE A 41 -3.56 10.34 -16.22
C PHE A 41 -2.16 9.91 -16.65
N VAL A 42 -2.11 8.79 -17.37
CA VAL A 42 -0.89 8.22 -17.96
C VAL A 42 -0.78 8.67 -19.41
N PHE A 43 0.31 9.37 -19.77
CA PHE A 43 0.45 9.95 -21.11
C PHE A 43 1.86 9.80 -21.67
N ALA A 44 1.96 9.36 -22.93
CA ALA A 44 3.19 9.32 -23.69
C ALA A 44 3.31 10.53 -24.62
N ARG A 45 4.36 11.33 -24.42
CA ARG A 45 4.70 12.48 -25.30
C ARG A 45 4.99 12.04 -26.73
N GLY A 46 5.01 12.95 -27.69
CA GLY A 46 5.38 12.71 -29.08
C GLY A 46 6.90 12.69 -29.34
N THR A 47 7.26 12.27 -30.56
CA THR A 47 8.66 12.22 -31.03
C THR A 47 9.35 13.60 -30.93
N ASN A 48 10.59 13.60 -30.47
CA ASN A 48 11.44 14.78 -30.25
C ASN A 48 10.95 15.74 -29.16
N GLU A 49 9.97 15.35 -28.34
CA GLU A 49 9.61 16.14 -27.15
C GLU A 49 10.57 15.82 -25.97
N PRO A 50 10.91 16.82 -25.15
CA PRO A 50 11.69 16.61 -23.93
C PRO A 50 10.94 15.74 -22.91
N PRO A 51 11.62 15.09 -21.94
CA PRO A 51 10.96 14.30 -20.90
C PRO A 51 9.84 15.07 -20.17
N GLY A 52 8.76 14.36 -19.84
CA GLY A 52 7.51 14.93 -19.30
C GLY A 52 6.29 14.53 -20.13
N LEU A 53 5.15 15.18 -19.89
CA LEU A 53 3.89 14.90 -20.60
C LEU A 53 3.88 15.41 -22.05
N GLY A 54 4.84 16.25 -22.42
CA GLY A 54 4.86 16.92 -23.73
C GLY A 54 3.77 17.98 -23.85
N ARG A 55 3.82 18.76 -24.93
CA ARG A 55 2.94 19.92 -25.16
C ARG A 55 1.46 19.56 -25.10
N VAL A 56 1.09 18.40 -25.65
CA VAL A 56 -0.31 17.94 -25.68
C VAL A 56 -0.74 17.42 -24.31
N GLY A 57 0.09 16.61 -23.65
CA GLY A 57 -0.23 16.03 -22.35
C GLY A 57 -0.39 17.09 -21.26
N GLU A 58 0.48 18.11 -21.25
CA GLU A 58 0.36 19.26 -20.33
C GLU A 58 -0.93 20.06 -20.54
N ALA A 59 -1.28 20.33 -21.80
CA ALA A 59 -2.52 21.06 -22.11
C ALA A 59 -3.76 20.25 -21.70
N LEU A 60 -3.75 18.94 -21.97
CA LEU A 60 -4.87 18.06 -21.65
C LEU A 60 -5.03 17.84 -20.14
N SER A 61 -3.94 17.62 -19.41
CA SER A 61 -3.99 17.42 -17.95
C SER A 61 -4.51 18.66 -17.23
N SER A 62 -4.12 19.85 -17.67
CA SER A 62 -4.59 21.13 -17.13
C SER A 62 -6.11 21.32 -17.34
N LEU A 63 -6.62 21.03 -18.54
CA LEU A 63 -8.05 21.08 -18.82
C LEU A 63 -8.83 20.02 -18.03
N LEU A 64 -8.30 18.80 -17.97
CA LEU A 64 -8.90 17.69 -17.24
C LEU A 64 -9.03 18.02 -15.75
N ALA A 65 -8.00 18.57 -15.12
CA ALA A 65 -8.03 18.97 -13.72
C ALA A 65 -9.23 19.89 -13.40
N GLY A 66 -9.55 20.84 -14.29
CA GLY A 66 -10.71 21.72 -14.15
C GLY A 66 -12.07 21.01 -14.26
N GLN A 67 -12.13 19.86 -14.94
CA GLN A 67 -13.37 19.09 -15.14
C GLN A 67 -13.63 18.04 -14.05
N LEU A 68 -12.64 17.75 -13.21
CA LEU A 68 -12.72 16.63 -12.26
C LEU A 68 -13.56 16.90 -11.02
N GLY A 69 -14.03 18.14 -10.80
CA GLY A 69 -14.96 18.48 -9.73
C GLY A 69 -14.35 18.33 -8.33
N GLY A 70 -13.06 18.65 -8.18
CA GLY A 70 -12.34 18.57 -6.90
C GLY A 70 -11.67 17.23 -6.61
N ARG A 71 -11.83 16.23 -7.50
CA ARG A 71 -11.09 14.95 -7.43
C ARG A 71 -9.59 15.16 -7.70
N LYS A 72 -8.75 14.47 -6.92
CA LYS A 72 -7.29 14.47 -7.05
C LYS A 72 -6.89 13.79 -8.37
N LEU A 73 -6.12 14.50 -9.19
CA LEU A 73 -5.55 13.98 -10.43
C LEU A 73 -4.08 13.59 -10.23
N GLY A 74 -3.76 12.33 -10.41
CA GLY A 74 -2.39 11.82 -10.54
C GLY A 74 -1.92 11.95 -11.98
N LEU A 75 -0.67 12.35 -12.18
CA LEU A 75 -0.07 12.50 -13.50
C LEU A 75 1.14 11.58 -13.61
N TYR A 76 1.18 10.79 -14.68
CA TYR A 76 2.33 9.97 -15.01
C TYR A 76 2.76 10.19 -16.45
N ALA A 77 3.98 10.70 -16.61
CA ALA A 77 4.63 10.84 -17.90
C ALA A 77 5.38 9.55 -18.24
N VAL A 78 4.94 8.86 -19.29
CA VAL A 78 5.59 7.62 -19.73
C VAL A 78 7.06 7.87 -20.03
N ASN A 79 7.93 7.12 -19.35
CA ASN A 79 9.37 7.24 -19.43
C ASN A 79 9.92 6.40 -20.58
N TYR A 80 10.06 7.05 -21.72
CA TYR A 80 10.62 6.43 -22.92
C TYR A 80 11.41 7.44 -23.76
N PRO A 81 12.23 7.01 -24.74
CA PRO A 81 13.13 7.91 -25.47
C PRO A 81 12.44 8.97 -26.34
N ALA A 82 11.24 8.70 -26.84
CA ALA A 82 10.51 9.58 -27.78
C ALA A 82 11.36 10.01 -29.00
N THR A 83 12.03 9.04 -29.64
CA THR A 83 12.84 9.28 -30.85
C THR A 83 12.15 8.73 -32.10
N TYR A 84 12.80 8.89 -33.26
CA TYR A 84 12.36 8.26 -34.51
C TYR A 84 12.66 6.76 -34.60
N ASP A 85 13.36 6.17 -33.62
CA ASP A 85 13.41 4.73 -33.47
C ASP A 85 12.11 4.23 -32.84
N PHE A 86 11.11 4.00 -33.69
CA PHE A 86 9.80 3.53 -33.24
C PHE A 86 9.82 2.12 -32.65
N ARG A 87 10.92 1.37 -32.79
CA ARG A 87 11.05 0.08 -32.09
C ARG A 87 11.19 0.27 -30.59
N ALA A 88 11.83 1.37 -30.16
CA ALA A 88 11.94 1.75 -28.76
C ALA A 88 10.61 2.26 -28.16
N ALA A 89 9.53 2.41 -28.95
CA ALA A 89 8.21 2.69 -28.41
C ALA A 89 7.65 1.54 -27.55
N ALA A 90 8.13 0.30 -27.77
CA ALA A 90 7.80 -0.85 -26.93
C ALA A 90 8.27 -0.65 -25.48
N ASP A 91 9.35 0.11 -25.27
CA ASP A 91 9.83 0.45 -23.92
C ASP A 91 8.82 1.34 -23.20
N GLY A 92 8.21 2.31 -23.92
CA GLY A 92 7.15 3.14 -23.37
C GLY A 92 5.87 2.38 -23.05
N ALA A 93 5.49 1.40 -23.87
CA ALA A 93 4.37 0.52 -23.55
C ALA A 93 4.64 -0.34 -22.30
N SER A 94 5.88 -0.82 -22.15
CA SER A 94 6.31 -1.59 -20.98
C SER A 94 6.34 -0.74 -19.72
N ASP A 95 6.87 0.48 -19.80
CA ASP A 95 6.89 1.46 -18.72
C ASP A 95 5.48 1.80 -18.22
N ALA A 96 4.56 2.16 -19.14
CA ALA A 96 3.17 2.43 -18.79
C ALA A 96 2.48 1.21 -18.15
N THR A 97 2.73 0.00 -18.68
CA THR A 97 2.17 -1.24 -18.14
C THR A 97 2.67 -1.49 -16.71
N ASN A 98 3.98 -1.31 -16.47
CA ASN A 98 4.58 -1.49 -15.16
C ASN A 98 4.02 -0.49 -14.14
N HIS A 99 3.83 0.78 -14.55
CA HIS A 99 3.22 1.80 -13.70
C HIS A 99 1.78 1.42 -13.32
N ILE A 100 0.95 1.09 -14.31
CA ILE A 100 -0.45 0.73 -14.10
C ILE A 100 -0.59 -0.52 -13.22
N ALA A 101 0.33 -1.48 -13.32
CA ALA A 101 0.30 -2.70 -12.52
C ALA A 101 0.53 -2.46 -11.02
N VAL A 102 1.07 -1.30 -10.63
CA VAL A 102 1.40 -0.95 -9.24
C VAL A 102 0.68 0.30 -8.73
N THR A 103 -0.22 0.86 -9.54
CA THR A 103 -1.05 2.02 -9.16
C THR A 103 -2.24 1.58 -8.30
#